data_AF-A0A1N7KHK1-F1
#
_entry.id   AF-A0A1N7KHK1-F1
#
_cell.length_a   1.000
_cell.length_b   1.000
_cell.length_c   1.000
_cell.angle_alpha   90.00
_cell.angle_beta   90.00
_cell.angle_gamma   90.00
#
_symmetry.space_group_name_H-M   'P 1'
#
loop_
_entity.id
_entity.type
_entity.pdbx_description
1 polymer ?
#
loop_
_entity_poly.entity_id
_entity_poly.type
_entity_poly.pdbx_seq_one_letter_code
_entity_poly.pdbx_strand_id
1 'polypeptide(L)'
;MYKINGAQVEPVDPDTFASLQWKENDIEELVRKNIEMICDDEESMLIVGKQVRNESSGISDLTAIDNNGSLVLIEIKWDRKDILRNHHPSTIAIYVWQSFGIFSFSSSHPSAIHQSSALRDP
;
A
#
# COMPACT_ATOMS: atom_id res chain seq x y z
N MET A 1 -10.53 17.43 0.32
CA MET A 1 -11.14 16.69 1.46
C MET A 1 -11.44 17.70 2.57
N TYR A 2 -12.25 17.41 3.59
CA TYR A 2 -12.45 18.34 4.72
C TYR A 2 -12.10 17.65 6.03
N LYS A 3 -11.37 18.34 6.91
CA LYS A 3 -11.13 17.90 8.28
C LYS A 3 -12.09 18.64 9.20
N ILE A 4 -12.87 17.89 9.99
CA ILE A 4 -13.82 18.45 10.96
C ILE A 4 -13.22 18.31 12.36
N ASN A 5 -13.12 19.42 13.10
CA ASN A 5 -12.67 19.43 14.50
C ASN A 5 -13.67 20.23 15.34
N GLY A 6 -14.58 19.52 16.02
CA GLY A 6 -15.70 20.15 16.72
C GLY A 6 -16.64 20.86 15.74
N ALA A 7 -16.83 22.17 15.93
CA ALA A 7 -17.64 23.01 15.04
C ALA A 7 -16.84 23.67 13.90
N GLN A 8 -15.53 23.35 13.77
CA GLN A 8 -14.67 23.90 12.72
C GLN A 8 -14.51 22.93 11.57
N VAL A 9 -14.50 23.48 10.35
CA VAL A 9 -14.30 22.74 9.11
C VAL A 9 -13.13 23.37 8.37
N GLU A 10 -12.09 22.58 8.11
CA GLU A 10 -10.89 23.00 7.40
C GLU A 10 -10.81 22.28 6.05
N PRO A 11 -10.68 22.99 4.92
CA PRO A 11 -10.37 22.36 3.64
C PRO A 11 -8.99 21.73 3.70
N VAL A 12 -8.90 20.46 3.31
CA VAL A 12 -7.65 19.71 3.16
C VAL A 12 -7.36 19.63 1.68
N ASP A 13 -6.32 20.36 1.28
CA ASP A 13 -5.75 20.30 -0.06
C ASP A 13 -5.06 18.94 -0.26
N PRO A 14 -5.07 18.40 -1.49
CA PRO A 14 -4.28 17.22 -1.81
C PRO A 14 -2.79 17.54 -1.59
N ASP A 15 -2.13 16.68 -0.82
CA ASP A 15 -0.71 16.81 -0.51
C ASP A 15 0.07 15.59 -1.03
N THR A 16 1.38 15.74 -1.14
CA THR A 16 2.31 14.72 -1.64
C THR A 16 3.13 14.17 -0.49
N PHE A 17 3.50 12.88 -0.50
CA PHE A 17 4.45 12.36 0.50
C PHE A 17 5.83 13.06 0.47
N ALA A 18 6.17 13.71 -0.65
CA ALA A 18 7.39 14.49 -0.80
C ALA A 18 7.42 15.70 0.16
N SER A 19 6.27 16.35 0.41
CA SER A 19 6.19 17.45 1.37
C SER A 19 6.37 16.98 2.81
N LEU A 20 5.98 15.73 3.10
CA LEU A 20 6.13 15.08 4.39
C LEU A 20 7.56 14.56 4.64
N GLN A 21 8.45 14.60 3.65
CA GLN A 21 9.82 14.05 3.68
C GLN A 21 9.87 12.56 4.07
N TRP A 22 8.81 11.81 3.76
CA TRP A 22 8.73 10.38 4.10
C TRP A 22 9.62 9.53 3.20
N LYS A 23 10.17 8.47 3.80
CA LYS A 23 10.93 7.42 3.14
C LYS A 23 10.10 6.15 3.05
N GLU A 24 10.61 5.17 2.30
CA GLU A 24 9.99 3.84 2.16
C GLU A 24 9.62 3.20 3.50
N ASN A 25 10.52 3.23 4.48
CA ASN A 25 10.25 2.69 5.82
C ASN A 25 9.10 3.41 6.55
N ASP A 26 8.88 4.70 6.29
CA ASP A 26 7.77 5.43 6.91
C ASP A 26 6.43 4.98 6.32
N ILE A 27 6.40 4.71 5.02
CA ILE A 27 5.23 4.15 4.32
C ILE A 27 4.98 2.72 4.77
N GLU A 28 6.03 1.92 4.92
CA GLU A 28 5.95 0.57 5.44
C GLU A 28 5.35 0.54 6.84
N GLU A 29 5.79 1.45 7.72
CA GLU A 29 5.18 1.58 9.05
C GLU A 29 3.74 2.10 9.00
N LEU A 30 3.40 2.99 8.06
CA LEU A 30 2.02 3.44 7.87
C LEU A 30 1.12 2.26 7.47
N VAL A 31 1.49 1.51 6.44
CA VAL A 31 0.71 0.34 5.95
C VAL A 31 0.62 -0.72 7.04
N ARG A 32 1.72 -1.00 7.74
CA ARG A 32 1.75 -1.98 8.85
C ARG A 32 0.76 -1.64 9.96
N LYS A 33 0.60 -0.35 10.27
CA LYS A 33 -0.28 0.13 11.35
C LYS A 33 -1.73 0.29 10.90
N ASN A 34 -1.97 0.43 9.60
CA ASN A 34 -3.28 0.70 9.03
C ASN A 34 -3.53 -0.25 7.85
N ILE A 35 -3.46 -1.56 8.09
CA ILE A 35 -3.55 -2.57 7.04
C ILE A 35 -4.94 -2.60 6.38
N GLU A 36 -5.95 -2.11 7.09
CA GLU A 36 -7.29 -1.86 6.58
C GLU A 36 -7.30 -0.87 5.40
N MET A 37 -6.24 -0.08 5.20
CA MET A 37 -6.13 0.78 4.01
C MET A 37 -5.99 -0.02 2.70
N ILE A 38 -5.62 -1.31 2.78
CA ILE A 38 -5.36 -2.16 1.62
C ILE A 38 -6.29 -3.38 1.54
N CYS A 39 -7.19 -3.54 2.53
CA CYS A 39 -8.17 -4.62 2.61
C CYS A 39 -9.57 -4.07 2.36
N ASP A 40 -10.44 -4.83 1.68
CA ASP A 40 -11.87 -4.53 1.60
C ASP A 40 -12.62 -5.00 2.86
N ASP A 41 -13.91 -4.62 3.03
CA ASP A 41 -14.72 -4.93 4.22
C ASP A 41 -14.85 -6.44 4.53
N GLU A 42 -14.71 -7.30 3.52
CA GLU A 42 -14.77 -8.76 3.65
C GLU A 42 -13.37 -9.40 3.85
N GLU A 43 -12.30 -8.64 3.64
CA GLU A 43 -10.92 -9.09 3.74
C GLU A 43 -10.29 -8.61 5.04
N SER A 44 -9.51 -9.48 5.68
CA SER A 44 -8.70 -9.09 6.83
C SER A 44 -7.31 -9.68 6.69
N MET A 45 -6.30 -8.86 6.90
CA MET A 45 -4.92 -9.30 6.91
C MET A 45 -4.30 -9.06 8.29
N LEU A 46 -3.58 -10.06 8.80
CA LEU A 46 -2.75 -9.93 9.99
C LEU A 46 -1.29 -9.84 9.55
N ILE A 47 -0.63 -8.72 9.81
CA ILE A 47 0.81 -8.62 9.60
C ILE A 47 1.53 -9.54 10.59
N VAL A 48 2.32 -10.48 10.05
CA VAL A 48 3.12 -11.45 10.82
C VAL A 48 4.62 -11.20 10.72
N GLY A 49 5.05 -10.34 9.79
CA GLY A 49 6.47 -10.04 9.63
C GLY A 49 6.74 -8.78 8.83
N LYS A 50 7.93 -8.23 9.05
CA LYS A 50 8.51 -7.08 8.37
C LYS A 50 9.91 -7.44 7.88
N GLN A 51 10.25 -7.08 6.65
CA GLN A 51 11.54 -7.36 6.00
C GLN A 51 11.92 -8.85 6.10
N VAL A 52 10.96 -9.74 5.80
CA VAL A 52 11.11 -11.18 5.98
C VAL A 52 11.87 -11.78 4.80
N ARG A 53 12.91 -12.56 5.10
CA ARG A 53 13.69 -13.28 4.09
C ARG A 53 13.14 -14.68 3.86
N ASN A 54 12.94 -15.04 2.60
CA ASN A 54 12.55 -16.38 2.20
C ASN A 54 13.77 -17.30 1.99
N GLU A 55 13.51 -18.59 1.74
CA GLU A 55 14.56 -19.61 1.53
C GLU A 55 15.45 -19.33 0.29
N SER A 56 14.91 -18.62 -0.71
CA SER A 56 15.64 -18.17 -1.91
C SER A 56 16.35 -16.84 -1.72
N SER A 57 16.48 -16.34 -0.48
CA SER A 57 17.09 -15.06 -0.12
C SER A 57 16.37 -13.81 -0.63
N GLY A 58 15.17 -13.94 -1.21
CA GLY A 58 14.27 -12.80 -1.49
C GLY A 58 13.75 -12.21 -0.18
N ILE A 59 13.54 -10.90 -0.14
CA ILE A 59 13.03 -10.17 1.02
C ILE A 59 11.70 -9.53 0.61
N SER A 60 10.66 -9.74 1.40
CA SER A 60 9.40 -9.00 1.28
C SER A 60 9.33 -7.88 2.31
N ASP A 61 8.79 -6.73 1.93
CA ASP A 61 8.64 -5.60 2.84
C ASP A 61 7.74 -5.94 4.02
N LEU A 62 6.52 -6.40 3.72
CA LEU A 62 5.60 -6.90 4.74
C LEU A 62 5.11 -8.30 4.37
N THR A 63 4.89 -9.10 5.40
CA THR A 63 4.30 -10.44 5.29
C THR A 63 3.07 -10.50 6.16
N ALA A 64 1.96 -10.94 5.58
CA ALA A 64 0.69 -11.05 6.26
C ALA A 64 0.07 -12.44 6.09
N ILE A 65 -0.96 -12.72 6.89
CA ILE A 65 -1.85 -13.86 6.73
C ILE A 65 -3.27 -13.31 6.51
N ASP A 66 -3.96 -13.76 5.47
CA ASP A 66 -5.35 -13.37 5.20
C ASP A 66 -6.37 -14.18 6.05
N ASN A 67 -7.65 -13.85 5.91
CA ASN A 67 -8.76 -14.56 6.58
C ASN A 67 -8.91 -16.04 6.16
N ASN A 68 -8.30 -16.44 5.05
CA ASN A 68 -8.28 -17.83 4.55
C ASN A 68 -7.04 -18.60 5.05
N GLY A 69 -6.14 -17.96 5.79
CA GLY A 69 -4.88 -18.54 6.25
C GLY A 69 -3.78 -18.54 5.18
N SER A 70 -3.97 -17.83 4.06
CA SER A 70 -2.98 -17.70 2.99
C SER A 70 -1.88 -16.73 3.37
N LEU A 71 -0.64 -17.03 2.98
CA LEU A 71 0.46 -16.10 3.12
C LEU A 71 0.36 -15.01 2.04
N VAL A 72 0.32 -13.76 2.47
CA VAL A 72 0.29 -12.59 1.59
C VAL A 72 1.62 -11.88 1.70
N LEU A 73 2.29 -11.71 0.56
CA LEU A 73 3.48 -10.89 0.44
C LEU A 73 3.06 -9.50 -0.02
N ILE A 74 3.61 -8.47 0.61
CA ILE A 74 3.35 -7.08 0.27
C ILE A 74 4.69 -6.41 -0.04
N GLU A 75 4.73 -5.75 -1.19
CA GLU A 75 5.88 -5.00 -1.70
C GLU A 75 5.49 -3.54 -1.85
N ILE A 76 6.34 -2.67 -1.32
CA ILE A 76 6.17 -1.23 -1.39
C ILE A 76 7.02 -0.73 -2.55
N LYS A 77 6.44 0.15 -3.36
CA LYS A 77 7.10 0.79 -4.49
C LYS A 77 6.89 2.30 -4.34
N TRP A 78 7.90 2.95 -3.80
CA TRP A 78 7.87 4.36 -3.42
C TRP A 78 8.24 5.29 -4.57
N ASP A 79 9.24 4.91 -5.38
CA ASP A 79 9.75 5.76 -6.45
C ASP A 79 9.51 5.19 -7.85
N ARG A 80 9.62 6.05 -8.87
CA ARG A 80 9.38 5.67 -10.26
C ARG A 80 10.32 4.55 -10.74
N LYS A 81 11.56 4.48 -10.23
CA LYS A 81 12.51 3.43 -10.62
C LYS A 81 12.09 2.09 -10.03
N ASP A 82 11.57 2.08 -8.80
CA ASP A 82 11.03 0.90 -8.16
C ASP A 82 9.78 0.39 -8.89
N ILE A 83 8.88 1.30 -9.27
CA ILE A 83 7.67 0.99 -10.05
C ILE A 83 8.00 0.33 -11.39
N LEU A 84 9.08 0.77 -12.05
CA LEU A 84 9.52 0.23 -13.34
C LEU A 84 10.23 -1.12 -13.22
N ARG A 85 10.58 -1.56 -12.00
CA ARG A 85 11.19 -2.86 -11.76
C ARG A 85 10.09 -3.94 -11.77
N ASN A 86 10.35 -5.07 -12.44
CA ASN A 86 9.39 -6.18 -12.47
C ASN A 86 9.08 -6.64 -11.04
N HIS A 87 7.79 -6.69 -10.71
CA HIS A 87 7.30 -7.25 -9.45
C HIS A 87 6.98 -8.74 -9.63
N HIS A 88 6.97 -9.47 -8.52
CA HIS A 88 6.56 -10.86 -8.55
C HIS A 88 5.02 -10.94 -8.66
N PRO A 89 4.46 -11.74 -9.59
CA PRO A 89 3.02 -11.79 -9.88
C PRO A 89 2.19 -12.53 -8.82
N SER A 90 2.75 -12.80 -7.64
CA SER A 90 2.01 -13.39 -6.52
C SER A 90 2.00 -12.46 -5.30
N THR A 91 2.34 -11.20 -5.51
CA THR A 91 2.59 -10.23 -4.45
C THR A 91 1.66 -9.04 -4.61
N ILE A 92 1.21 -8.47 -3.49
CA ILE A 92 0.51 -7.19 -3.51
C ILE A 92 1.55 -6.10 -3.68
N ALA A 93 1.48 -5.34 -4.76
CA ALA A 93 2.33 -4.19 -4.99
C ALA A 93 1.58 -2.90 -4.63
N ILE A 94 2.14 -2.15 -3.67
CA ILE A 94 1.63 -0.85 -3.23
C ILE A 94 2.42 0.24 -3.97
N TYR A 95 1.73 0.94 -4.88
CA TYR A 95 2.29 2.04 -5.64
C TYR A 95 1.96 3.35 -4.95
N VAL A 96 3.00 4.07 -4.52
CA VAL A 96 2.84 5.37 -3.88
C VAL A 96 3.06 6.46 -4.91
N TRP A 97 1.98 7.11 -5.34
CA TRP A 97 2.08 8.25 -6.25
C TRP A 97 2.25 9.53 -5.46
N GLN A 98 3.39 10.20 -5.66
CA GLN A 98 3.65 11.47 -4.98
C GLN A 98 2.59 12.52 -5.36
N SER A 99 2.08 12.58 -6.59
CA SER A 99 1.30 13.74 -7.04
C SER A 99 -0.04 14.02 -6.34
N PHE A 100 -0.60 13.12 -5.52
CA PHE A 100 -1.90 13.38 -4.86
C PHE A 100 -2.11 12.67 -3.50
N GLY A 101 -1.07 12.07 -2.92
CA GLY A 101 -1.24 11.26 -1.69
C GLY A 101 -2.11 10.02 -1.89
N ILE A 102 -2.29 9.59 -3.15
CA ILE A 102 -3.11 8.44 -3.53
C ILE A 102 -2.23 7.19 -3.52
N PHE A 103 -2.60 6.22 -2.71
CA PHE A 103 -2.11 4.85 -2.83
C PHE A 103 -2.87 4.17 -3.95
N SER A 104 -2.15 3.65 -4.95
CA SER A 104 -2.72 2.75 -5.94
C SER A 104 -2.28 1.34 -5.61
N PHE A 105 -3.27 0.46 -5.41
CA PHE A 105 -3.03 -0.93 -5.08
C PHE A 105 -3.23 -1.77 -6.33
N SER A 106 -2.26 -2.62 -6.63
CA SER A 106 -2.38 -3.63 -7.68
C SER A 106 -1.98 -4.97 -7.11
N SER A 107 -2.92 -5.91 -7.09
CA SER A 107 -2.66 -7.31 -6.84
C SER A 107 -2.60 -8.06 -8.17
N SER A 108 -1.92 -9.19 -8.13
CA SER A 108 -2.03 -10.24 -9.15
C SER A 108 -2.71 -11.50 -8.56
N HIS A 109 -3.22 -11.40 -7.32
CA HIS A 109 -4.06 -12.40 -6.68
C HIS A 109 -5.54 -12.10 -6.98
N PRO A 110 -6.32 -13.08 -7.49
CA PRO A 110 -7.67 -12.84 -8.00
C PRO A 110 -8.74 -12.55 -6.94
N SER A 111 -8.43 -12.72 -5.65
CA SER A 111 -9.38 -12.52 -4.55
C SER A 111 -9.27 -11.15 -3.88
N ALA A 112 -8.11 -10.51 -3.92
CA ALA A 112 -7.89 -9.21 -3.30
C ALA A 112 -7.78 -8.14 -4.39
N ILE A 113 -8.42 -7.00 -4.17
CA ILE A 113 -8.21 -5.69 -4.80
C ILE A 113 -9.17 -5.29 -5.93
N HIS A 114 -9.96 -4.27 -5.59
CA HIS A 114 -10.50 -3.28 -6.50
C HIS A 114 -9.36 -2.47 -7.15
N GLN A 115 -9.23 -2.52 -8.48
CA GLN A 115 -8.49 -1.50 -9.21
C GLN A 115 -9.15 -0.15 -8.93
N SER A 116 -8.46 0.73 -8.21
CA SER A 116 -8.77 2.16 -8.25
C SER A 116 -8.58 2.60 -9.70
N SER A 117 -9.68 2.78 -10.43
CA SER A 117 -9.68 3.27 -11.80
C SER A 117 -9.31 4.75 -11.82
N ALA A 118 -8.04 5.07 -11.53
CA ALA A 118 -7.43 6.35 -11.84
C ALA A 118 -6.66 6.31 -13.17
N LEU A 119 -6.69 5.18 -13.88
CA LEU A 119 -6.24 5.03 -15.26
C LEU A 119 -7.45 4.97 -16.20
N ARG A 120 -8.11 6.12 -16.37
CA ARG A 120 -8.81 6.47 -17.61
C ARG A 120 -8.51 7.93 -17.93
N ASP A 121 -7.32 8.13 -18.50
CA ASP A 121 -6.98 8.86 -19.74
C ASP A 121 -7.43 10.32 -19.96
N PRO A 122 -6.69 11.11 -20.77
CA PRO A 122 -5.72 10.68 -21.81
C PRO A 122 -4.25 11.08 -21.60
#